data_AF-A0A8S3F775-F1
#
_entry.id   AF-A0A8S3F775-F1
#
_cell.length_a   1.000
_cell.length_b   1.000
_cell.length_c   1.000
_cell.angle_alpha   90.00
_cell.angle_beta   90.00
_cell.angle_gamma   90.00
#
_symmetry.space_group_name_H-M   'P 1'
#
loop_
_entity.id
_entity.type
_entity.pdbx_description
1 polymer ?
#
loop_
_entity_poly.entity_id
_entity_poly.type
_entity_poly.pdbx_seq_one_letter_code
_entity_poly.pdbx_strand_id
1 'polypeptide(L)' 'MNIEDIHKIPNQLLFWKHYQQEFPCLSLLARRLFSIPVTSAAVARSFSAAGLAVTESRSSLDHQTLNDILF' A
#
# COMPACT_ATOMS: atom_id res chain seq x y z
N MET A 1 22.38 -14.76 11.60
CA MET A 1 21.82 -13.96 10.49
C MET A 1 22.50 -12.61 10.53
N ASN A 2 23.32 -12.28 9.54
CA ASN A 2 24.12 -11.06 9.54
C ASN A 2 23.25 -9.89 9.06
N ILE A 3 23.41 -8.70 9.63
CA ILE A 3 22.54 -7.54 9.35
C ILE A 3 22.60 -7.12 7.87
N GLU A 4 23.72 -7.40 7.20
CA GLU A 4 23.93 -7.06 5.79
C GLU A 4 23.14 -7.94 4.80
N ASP A 5 22.62 -9.09 5.23
CA ASP A 5 21.84 -9.98 4.36
C ASP A 5 20.39 -9.52 4.15
N ILE A 6 19.91 -8.56 4.96
CA ILE A 6 18.52 -8.08 4.94
C ILE A 6 18.16 -7.44 3.58
N HIS A 7 19.14 -6.79 2.93
CA HIS A 7 18.97 -6.16 1.62
C HIS A 7 18.93 -7.14 0.44
N LYS A 8 19.32 -8.40 0.64
CA LYS A 8 19.36 -9.43 -0.41
C LYS A 8 18.14 -10.34 -0.43
N ILE A 9 17.18 -10.18 0.49
CA ILE A 9 15.97 -11.01 0.51
C ILE A 9 15.03 -10.52 -0.59
N PRO A 10 14.83 -11.28 -1.68
CA PRO A 10 14.17 -10.78 -2.89
C PRO A 10 12.68 -10.49 -2.68
N ASN A 11 12.10 -10.93 -1.56
CA ASN A 11 10.75 -10.53 -1.13
C ASN A 11 10.55 -10.83 0.37
N GLN A 12 10.56 -9.79 1.22
CA GLN A 12 10.41 -9.96 2.66
C GLN A 12 9.04 -10.54 3.06
N LEU A 13 7.98 -10.27 2.29
CA LEU A 13 6.66 -10.86 2.55
C LEU A 13 6.65 -12.37 2.28
N LEU A 14 7.33 -12.84 1.22
CA LEU A 14 7.44 -14.27 0.94
C LEU A 14 8.26 -15.00 2.01
N PHE A 15 9.32 -14.36 2.51
CA PHE A 15 10.10 -14.88 3.64
C PHE A 15 9.19 -15.11 4.87
N TRP A 16 8.47 -14.08 5.31
CA TRP A 16 7.59 -14.21 6.48
C TRP A 16 6.40 -15.15 6.25
N LYS A 17 5.96 -15.30 5.00
CA LYS A 17 4.94 -16.30 4.62
C LYS A 17 5.46 -17.73 4.76
N HIS A 18 6.71 -17.99 4.39
CA HIS A 18 7.33 -19.31 4.53
C HIS A 18 7.44 -19.73 6.00
N TYR A 19 7.87 -18.81 6.87
CA TYR A 19 8.06 -19.06 8.31
C TYR A 19 6.81 -18.83 9.18
N GLN A 20 5.64 -18.69 8.57
CA GLN A 20 4.41 -18.37 9.31
C GLN A 20 4.04 -19.44 10.35
N GLN A 21 4.32 -20.71 10.07
CA GLN A 21 4.02 -21.82 10.99
C GLN A 21 4.97 -21.85 12.19
N GLU A 22 6.24 -21.50 11.98
CA GLU A 22 7.28 -21.48 13.02
C GLU A 22 7.17 -20.23 13.90
N PHE A 23 6.84 -19.08 13.29
CA PHE A 23 6.70 -17.80 13.98
C PHE A 23 5.34 -17.13 13.68
N PRO A 24 4.23 -17.64 14.21
CA PRO A 24 2.88 -17.15 13.87
C PRO A 24 2.64 -15.70 14.29
N CYS A 25 3.09 -15.30 15.48
CA CYS A 25 2.94 -13.92 15.96
C CYS A 25 3.85 -12.94 15.21
N LEU A 26 5.10 -13.35 14.94
CA LEU A 26 6.09 -12.47 14.31
C LEU A 26 5.80 -12.27 12.81
N SER A 27 5.42 -13.34 12.10
CA SER A 27 5.00 -13.25 10.71
C SER A 27 3.76 -12.36 10.53
N LEU A 28 2.81 -12.41 11.48
CA LEU A 28 1.65 -11.52 11.50
C LEU A 28 2.06 -10.06 11.67
N LEU A 29 2.98 -9.78 12.60
CA LEU A 29 3.49 -8.43 12.85
C LEU A 29 4.29 -7.90 11.65
N ALA A 30 5.18 -8.72 11.10
CA ALA A 30 5.96 -8.38 9.92
C ALA A 30 5.06 -8.06 8.72
N ARG A 31 4.02 -8.86 8.47
CA ARG A 31 3.05 -8.59 7.42
C ARG A 31 2.40 -7.22 7.59
N ARG A 32 2.02 -6.85 8.82
CA ARG A 32 1.42 -5.53 9.10
C ARG A 32 2.42 -4.40 8.82
N LEU A 33 3.65 -4.51 9.31
CA LEU A 33 4.69 -3.49 9.10
C LEU A 33 5.02 -3.29 7.62
N PHE A 34 5.21 -4.37 6.87
CA PHE A 34 5.54 -4.29 5.45
C PHE A 34 4.36 -3.91 4.55
N SER A 35 3.13 -3.93 5.06
CA SER A 35 1.96 -3.43 4.34
C SER A 35 1.81 -1.91 4.46
N ILE A 36 2.55 -1.26 5.36
CA ILE A 36 2.52 0.20 5.52
C ILE A 36 3.40 0.80 4.41
N PRO A 37 2.83 1.58 3.48
CA PRO A 37 3.63 2.27 2.49
C PRO A 37 4.54 3.29 3.19
N VAL A 38 5.79 3.38 2.74
CA VAL A 38 6.77 4.35 3.29
C VAL A 38 6.34 5.80 3.03
N THR A 39 5.50 6.03 2.02
CA THR A 39 5.05 7.38 1.62
C THR A 39 3.55 7.42 1.34
N SER A 40 2.95 8.59 1.57
CA SER A 40 1.58 8.90 1.16
C SER A 40 1.42 9.12 -0.34
N ALA A 41 2.50 8.95 -1.14
CA ALA A 41 2.51 9.22 -2.57
C ALA A 41 1.46 8.41 -3.33
N ALA A 42 1.16 7.18 -2.91
CA ALA A 42 0.11 6.36 -3.50
C ALA A 42 -1.27 7.01 -3.36
N VAL A 43 -1.60 7.50 -2.16
CA VAL A 43 -2.86 8.19 -1.87
C VAL A 43 -2.92 9.53 -2.61
N ALA A 44 -1.83 10.31 -2.55
CA ALA A 44 -1.73 11.59 -3.26
C ALA A 44 -1.91 11.43 -4.78
N ARG A 45 -1.41 10.33 -5.37
CA ARG A 45 -1.62 10.02 -6.79
C ARG A 45 -3.08 9.80 -7.12
N SER A 46 -3.82 9.02 -6.32
CA SER A 46 -5.25 8.80 -6.52
C SER A 46 -6.03 10.10 -6.44
N PHE A 47 -5.75 10.95 -5.44
CA PHE A 47 -6.40 12.26 -5.33
C PHE A 47 -6.03 13.21 -6.46
N SER A 48 -4.78 13.21 -6.93
CA SER A 48 -4.38 14.01 -8.09
C SER A 48 -5.11 13.58 -9.36
N ALA A 49 -5.28 12.27 -9.58
CA ALA A 49 -6.07 11.75 -10.71
C ALA A 49 -7.54 12.15 -10.60
N ALA A 50 -8.14 12.05 -9.40
CA ALA A 50 -9.50 12.51 -9.18
C ALA A 50 -9.66 14.03 -9.37
N GLY A 51 -8.66 14.83 -8.97
CA GLY A 51 -8.64 16.28 -9.23
C GLY A 51 -8.55 16.65 -10.71
N LEU A 52 -8.03 15.77 -11.57
CA LEU A 52 -8.11 15.94 -13.03
C LEU A 52 -9.51 15.57 -13.58
N ALA A 53 -10.22 14.65 -12.94
CA ALA A 53 -11.59 14.32 -13.28
C ALA A 53 -12.57 15.43 -12.83
N VAL A 54 -12.31 16.05 -11.68
CA VAL A 54 -13.07 17.17 -11.10
C VAL A 54 -12.31 18.47 -11.28
N THR A 55 -12.37 19.03 -12.48
CA THR A 55 -11.87 20.39 -12.73
C THR A 55 -12.99 21.41 -12.49
N GLU A 56 -12.68 22.69 -12.26
CA GLU A 56 -13.71 23.72 -12.06
C GLU A 56 -14.72 23.79 -13.23
N SER A 57 -14.30 23.43 -14.44
CA SER A 57 -15.12 23.36 -15.65
C SER A 57 -15.95 22.07 -15.79
N ARG A 58 -15.68 21.05 -14.96
CA ARG A 58 -16.29 19.71 -14.96
C ARG A 58 -16.76 19.32 -13.54
N SER A 59 -17.30 20.28 -12.79
CA SER A 59 -17.71 20.12 -11.40
C SER A 59 -19.06 19.40 -11.19
N SER A 60 -19.76 19.01 -12.26
CA SER A 60 -21.08 18.37 -12.19
C SER A 60 -21.03 16.84 -12.02
N LEU A 61 -19.87 16.26 -11.68
CA LEU A 61 -19.79 14.83 -11.39
C LEU A 61 -20.49 14.53 -10.07
N ASP A 62 -21.39 13.56 -10.09
CA ASP A 62 -22.09 13.13 -8.88
C ASP A 62 -21.09 12.56 -7.85
N HIS A 63 -21.34 12.85 -6.57
CA HIS A 63 -20.46 12.44 -5.48
C HIS A 63 -20.29 10.93 -5.39
N GLN A 64 -21.34 10.17 -5.72
CA GLN A 64 -21.26 8.70 -5.75
C GLN A 64 -20.28 8.23 -6.82
N THR A 65 -20.33 8.84 -8.01
CA THR A 65 -19.44 8.51 -9.13
C THR A 65 -17.98 8.82 -8.79
N LEU A 66 -17.72 9.90 -8.04
CA LEU A 66 -16.37 10.24 -7.59
C LEU A 66 -15.82 9.26 -6.55
N ASN A 67 -16.68 8.79 -5.65
CA ASN A 67 -16.31 7.79 -4.66
C ASN A 67 -15.92 6.48 -5.35
N ASP A 68 -16.67 6.07 -6.38
CA ASP A 68 -16.38 4.86 -7.18
C ASP A 68 -15.07 4.95 -7.98
N ILE A 69 -14.56 6.16 -8.25
CA ILE A 69 -13.27 6.36 -8.93
C ILE A 69 -12.09 6.29 -7.94
N LEU A 70 -12.31 6.68 -6.67
CA LEU A 70 -11.26 6.79 -5.66
C LEU A 70 -11.07 5.52 -4.83
N PHE A 71 -12.11 4.70 -4.65
CA PHE A 71 -12.15 3.56 -3.72
C PHE A 71 -12.64 2.28 -4.40
#